data_AF-A0A392M7Q8-F1
#
_entry.id   AF-A0A392M7Q8-F1
#
_cell.length_a   1.000
_cell.length_b   1.000
_cell.length_c   1.000
_cell.angle_alpha   90.00
_cell.angle_beta   90.00
_cell.angle_gamma   90.00
#
_symmetry.space_group_name_H-M   'P 1'
#
loop_
_entity.id
_entity.type
_entity.pdbx_description
1 polymer ?
#
loop_
_entity_poly.entity_id
_entity_poly.type
_entity_poly.pdbx_seq_one_letter_code
_entity_poly.pdbx_strand_id
1 'polypeptide(L)'
;MSASFADLIRSRRQMDSVTVEHHYRVDLFNAIIDYQLNELNSRFSEQATELLVLSAALNPNDAFKSYNVDEIYNLVEKFYPSDFSTQEMTQLEYELQHYEFDVLKDVNFQMLSTVGELCQKLVKSGKSNSYPLIDRVLRLVLTLPVSTATTERAFSAMKIIKTRLRNKMEDDFLKDYMIVYIEDEIAEKFTSYEIVDEFKCIQSRRVHI
;
A
#
# COMPACT_ATOMS: atom_id res chain seq x y z
N MET A 1 9.11 -37.87 32.16
CA MET A 1 7.93 -38.64 31.72
C MET A 1 7.31 -37.90 30.55
N SER A 2 7.57 -38.36 29.32
CA SER A 2 7.01 -37.79 28.09
C SER A 2 5.56 -38.22 27.96
N ALA A 3 4.63 -37.27 28.08
CA ALA A 3 3.23 -37.52 27.76
C ALA A 3 3.09 -37.71 26.24
N SER A 4 2.31 -38.72 25.86
CA SER A 4 1.94 -39.06 24.47
C SER A 4 0.63 -38.36 24.12
N PHE A 5 0.58 -37.74 22.93
CA PHE A 5 -0.63 -37.06 22.43
C PHE A 5 -1.39 -38.02 21.50
N ALA A 6 -2.65 -38.30 21.83
CA ALA A 6 -3.53 -39.08 20.97
C ALA A 6 -4.62 -38.16 20.41
N ASP A 7 -4.47 -37.77 19.15
CA ASP A 7 -5.51 -37.07 18.40
C ASP A 7 -6.74 -37.98 18.25
N LEU A 8 -7.84 -37.60 18.92
CA LEU A 8 -9.13 -38.32 18.87
C LEU A 8 -9.82 -38.28 17.49
N ILE A 9 -9.19 -37.68 16.47
CA ILE A 9 -9.77 -37.50 15.12
C ILE A 9 -9.00 -38.27 14.03
N ARG A 10 -7.73 -38.69 14.24
CA ARG A 10 -6.98 -39.44 13.22
C ARG A 10 -7.01 -40.95 13.46
N SER A 11 -7.93 -41.58 12.73
CA SER A 11 -7.96 -42.98 12.32
C SER A 11 -6.67 -43.78 12.61
N ARG A 12 -6.84 -44.86 13.40
CA ARG A 12 -5.92 -46.00 13.59
C ARG A 12 -5.08 -46.31 12.34
N ARG A 13 -3.88 -45.74 12.17
CA ARG A 13 -2.83 -46.35 11.32
C ARG A 13 -1.40 -45.79 11.40
N GLN A 14 -1.05 -44.84 12.25
CA GLN A 14 0.36 -44.49 12.48
C GLN A 14 0.62 -44.31 13.97
N MET A 15 1.12 -45.36 14.62
CA MET A 15 1.77 -45.26 15.93
C MET A 15 3.26 -45.01 15.70
N ASP A 16 3.61 -43.79 15.30
CA ASP A 16 4.88 -43.22 15.73
C ASP A 16 4.52 -42.36 16.94
N SER A 17 5.13 -42.64 18.10
CA SER A 17 4.82 -41.95 19.34
C SER A 17 5.34 -40.51 19.27
N VAL A 18 4.63 -39.65 18.56
CA VAL A 18 4.88 -38.22 18.52
C VAL A 18 4.66 -37.70 19.94
N THR A 19 5.74 -37.22 20.57
CA THR A 19 5.66 -36.60 21.88
C THR A 19 4.77 -35.37 21.80
N VAL A 20 4.04 -35.04 22.88
CA VAL A 20 3.22 -33.81 22.94
C VAL A 20 4.02 -32.58 22.50
N GLU A 21 5.30 -32.52 22.89
CA GLU A 21 6.22 -31.47 22.47
C GLU A 21 6.43 -31.43 20.95
N HIS A 22 6.61 -32.57 20.29
CA HIS A 22 6.78 -32.63 18.84
C HIS A 22 5.50 -32.22 18.10
N HIS A 23 4.33 -32.65 18.58
CA HIS A 23 3.06 -32.25 17.97
C HIS A 23 2.87 -30.72 18.01
N TYR A 24 3.04 -30.10 19.17
CA TYR A 24 2.92 -28.65 19.27
C TYR A 24 4.01 -27.92 18.48
N ARG A 25 5.28 -28.34 18.61
CA ARG A 25 6.40 -27.64 17.98
C ARG A 25 6.40 -27.81 16.45
N VAL A 26 6.26 -29.03 15.96
CA VAL A 26 6.48 -29.37 14.56
C VAL A 26 5.16 -29.37 13.78
N ASP A 27 4.14 -30.10 14.25
CA ASP A 27 2.90 -30.26 13.48
C ASP A 27 2.02 -29.01 13.53
N LEU A 28 2.09 -28.23 14.62
CA LEU A 28 1.28 -27.03 14.81
C LEU A 28 2.08 -25.74 14.59
N PHE A 29 3.06 -25.43 15.45
CA PHE A 29 3.75 -24.13 15.40
C PHE A 29 4.58 -23.95 14.14
N ASN A 30 5.44 -24.90 13.78
CA ASN A 30 6.20 -24.80 12.53
C ASN A 30 5.28 -24.76 11.31
N ALA A 31 4.23 -25.59 11.26
CA ALA A 31 3.27 -25.56 10.16
C ALA A 31 2.56 -24.19 10.03
N ILE A 32 2.21 -23.54 11.14
CA ILE A 32 1.64 -22.19 11.14
C ILE A 32 2.68 -21.16 10.67
N ILE A 33 3.92 -21.24 11.16
CA ILE A 33 5.01 -20.34 10.75
C ILE A 33 5.30 -20.48 9.26
N ASP A 34 5.40 -21.72 8.76
CA ASP A 34 5.62 -22.01 7.34
C ASP A 34 4.47 -21.49 6.49
N TYR A 35 3.22 -21.63 6.95
CA TYR A 35 2.06 -21.07 6.27
C TYR A 35 2.11 -19.54 6.22
N GLN A 36 2.42 -18.88 7.34
CA GLN A 36 2.58 -17.43 7.40
C GLN A 36 3.72 -16.93 6.50
N LEU A 37 4.86 -17.62 6.51
CA LEU A 37 5.99 -17.33 5.62
C LEU A 37 5.58 -17.49 4.16
N ASN A 38 4.84 -18.54 3.82
CA ASN A 38 4.39 -18.77 2.46
C ASN A 38 3.40 -17.69 1.99
N GLU A 39 2.46 -17.27 2.84
CA GLU A 39 1.55 -16.16 2.56
C GLU A 39 2.31 -14.83 2.40
N LEU A 40 3.31 -14.57 3.25
CA LEU A 40 4.15 -13.37 3.13
C LEU A 40 4.97 -13.39 1.83
N ASN A 41 5.62 -14.50 1.50
CA ASN A 41 6.39 -14.66 0.27
C ASN A 41 5.50 -14.61 -0.98
N SER A 42 4.24 -15.07 -0.87
CA SER A 42 3.26 -14.94 -1.96
C SER A 42 2.79 -13.50 -2.14
N ARG A 43 2.66 -12.72 -1.06
CA ARG A 43 2.22 -11.31 -1.12
C ARG A 43 3.35 -10.36 -1.49
N PHE A 44 4.55 -10.58 -0.96
CA PHE A 44 5.75 -9.79 -1.23
C PHE A 44 6.74 -10.64 -2.02
N SER A 45 6.60 -10.62 -3.35
CA SER A 45 7.58 -11.26 -4.23
C SER A 45 8.97 -10.64 -4.02
N GLU A 46 10.02 -11.36 -4.41
CA GLU A 46 11.40 -10.85 -4.39
C GLU A 46 11.54 -9.49 -5.10
N GLN A 47 10.77 -9.28 -6.17
CA GLN A 47 10.74 -8.00 -6.90
C GLN A 47 10.08 -6.90 -6.08
N ALA A 48 8.98 -7.20 -5.38
CA ALA A 48 8.29 -6.24 -4.53
C ALA A 48 9.13 -5.88 -3.30
N THR A 49 9.84 -6.85 -2.70
CA THR A 49 10.74 -6.58 -1.58
C THR A 49 11.95 -5.76 -2.01
N GLU A 50 12.57 -6.09 -3.14
CA GLU A 50 13.67 -5.32 -3.70
C GLU A 50 13.28 -3.87 -4.00
N LEU A 51 12.12 -3.67 -4.63
CA LEU A 51 11.58 -2.34 -4.88
C LEU A 51 11.36 -1.55 -3.57
N LEU A 52 10.87 -2.20 -2.51
CA LEU A 52 10.68 -1.56 -1.21
C LEU A 52 12.02 -1.18 -0.56
N VAL A 53 13.02 -2.06 -0.66
CA VAL A 53 14.37 -1.79 -0.15
C VAL A 53 14.97 -0.58 -0.86
N LEU A 54 14.93 -0.53 -2.19
CA LEU A 54 15.44 0.61 -2.95
C LEU A 54 14.62 1.89 -2.69
N SER A 55 13.32 1.78 -2.48
CA SER A 55 12.48 2.93 -2.13
C SER A 55 12.83 3.56 -0.77
N ALA A 56 13.47 2.80 0.13
CA ALA A 56 13.92 3.29 1.42
C ALA A 56 15.01 4.37 1.29
N ALA A 57 15.70 4.45 0.15
CA ALA A 57 16.64 5.53 -0.15
C ALA A 57 15.97 6.91 -0.23
N LEU A 58 14.65 6.99 -0.44
CA LEU A 58 13.90 8.25 -0.47
C LEU A 58 13.30 8.62 0.89
N ASN A 59 13.53 7.81 1.93
CA ASN A 59 12.91 8.02 3.22
C ASN A 59 13.55 9.22 3.97
N PRO A 60 12.76 10.22 4.39
CA PRO A 60 13.30 11.36 5.14
C PRO A 60 13.70 11.04 6.59
N ASN A 61 13.36 9.85 7.10
CA ASN A 61 13.68 9.45 8.47
C ASN A 61 15.18 9.61 8.80
N ASP A 62 15.44 9.92 10.08
CA ASP A 62 16.79 10.15 10.60
C ASP A 62 17.59 11.16 9.76
N ALA A 63 16.93 12.22 9.29
CA ALA A 63 17.50 13.24 8.42
C ALA A 63 18.11 12.67 7.13
N PHE A 64 17.34 11.82 6.43
CA PHE A 64 17.73 11.21 5.14
C PHE A 64 18.98 10.33 5.22
N LYS A 65 19.22 9.65 6.34
CA LYS A 65 20.39 8.79 6.54
C LYS A 65 20.52 7.68 5.49
N SER A 66 19.40 7.17 4.98
CA SER A 66 19.36 6.13 3.95
C SER A 66 19.49 6.67 2.53
N TYR A 67 19.61 7.99 2.33
CA TYR A 67 19.64 8.56 0.99
C TYR A 67 20.87 8.09 0.21
N ASN A 68 20.60 7.50 -0.94
CA ASN A 68 21.60 6.94 -1.82
C ASN A 68 21.19 7.15 -3.28
N VAL A 69 21.97 7.95 -4.00
CA VAL A 69 21.72 8.30 -5.40
C VAL A 69 21.71 7.06 -6.30
N ASP A 70 22.64 6.13 -6.09
CA ASP A 70 22.77 4.91 -6.90
C ASP A 70 21.56 3.99 -6.69
N GLU A 71 21.07 3.86 -5.46
CA GLU A 71 19.87 3.05 -5.16
C GLU A 71 18.61 3.65 -5.79
N ILE A 72 18.47 4.98 -5.78
CA ILE A 72 17.34 5.66 -6.41
C ILE A 72 17.43 5.55 -7.94
N TYR A 73 18.63 5.66 -8.51
CA TYR A 73 18.82 5.46 -9.95
C TYR A 73 18.45 4.03 -10.34
N ASN A 74 18.94 3.02 -9.60
CA ASN A 74 18.64 1.61 -9.82
C ASN A 74 17.14 1.31 -9.66
N LEU A 75 16.46 1.95 -8.71
CA LEU A 75 15.01 1.84 -8.55
C LEU A 75 14.28 2.22 -9.83
N VAL A 76 14.64 3.37 -10.40
CA VAL A 76 13.98 3.91 -11.59
C VAL A 76 14.31 3.08 -12.82
N GLU A 77 15.58 2.76 -13.03
CA GLU A 77 16.03 1.97 -14.17
C GLU A 77 15.37 0.58 -14.21
N LYS A 78 15.27 -0.08 -13.05
CA LYS A 78 14.78 -1.46 -12.96
C LYS A 78 13.26 -1.57 -12.94
N PHE A 79 12.57 -0.67 -12.23
CA PHE A 79 11.13 -0.81 -11.97
C PHE A 79 10.25 0.16 -12.76
N TYR A 80 10.81 1.25 -13.29
CA TYR A 80 10.06 2.26 -14.04
C TYR A 80 10.65 2.60 -15.43
N PRO A 81 11.09 1.61 -16.24
CA PRO A 81 11.74 1.89 -17.52
C PRO A 81 10.81 2.53 -18.57
N SER A 82 9.49 2.43 -18.39
CA SER A 82 8.50 3.05 -19.29
C SER A 82 8.13 4.48 -18.88
N ASP A 83 8.44 4.88 -17.65
CA ASP A 83 8.12 6.20 -17.14
C ASP A 83 9.20 7.22 -17.48
N PHE A 84 10.45 6.78 -17.66
CA PHE A 84 11.59 7.67 -17.88
C PHE A 84 12.27 7.39 -19.21
N SER A 85 12.52 8.44 -19.98
CA SER A 85 13.39 8.37 -21.17
C SER A 85 14.86 8.35 -20.79
N THR A 86 15.74 7.91 -21.70
CA THR A 86 17.20 7.89 -21.47
C THR A 86 17.75 9.28 -21.13
N GLN A 87 17.19 10.34 -21.72
CA GLN A 87 17.58 11.72 -21.41
C GLN A 87 17.15 12.12 -19.99
N GLU A 88 15.92 11.76 -19.59
CA GLU A 88 15.44 12.02 -18.23
C GLU A 88 16.22 11.24 -17.18
N MET A 89 16.69 10.02 -17.49
CA MET A 89 17.55 9.26 -16.58
C MET A 89 18.87 9.99 -16.29
N THR A 90 19.51 10.55 -17.32
CA THR A 90 20.72 11.37 -17.14
C THR A 90 20.41 12.65 -16.37
N GLN A 91 19.27 13.29 -16.62
CA GLN A 91 18.85 14.49 -15.87
C GLN A 91 18.54 14.18 -14.40
N LEU A 92 17.93 13.03 -14.12
CA LEU A 92 17.61 12.58 -12.78
C LEU A 92 18.88 12.45 -11.94
N GLU A 93 19.96 11.91 -12.51
CA GLU A 93 21.25 11.81 -11.81
C GLU A 93 21.76 13.18 -11.35
N TYR A 94 21.69 14.19 -12.22
CA TYR A 94 22.06 15.57 -11.85
C TYR A 94 21.10 16.18 -10.82
N GLU A 95 19.78 15.96 -10.97
CA GLU A 95 18.79 16.43 -9.99
C GLU A 95 19.05 15.83 -8.62
N LEU A 96 19.32 14.53 -8.53
CA LEU A 96 19.57 13.81 -7.27
C LEU A 96 20.80 14.35 -6.54
N GLN A 97 21.87 14.66 -7.28
CA GLN A 97 23.05 15.29 -6.70
C GLN A 97 22.73 16.68 -6.15
N HIS A 98 22.00 17.52 -6.88
CA HIS A 98 21.63 18.86 -6.41
C HIS A 98 20.64 18.83 -5.25
N TYR A 99 19.72 17.87 -5.24
CA TYR A 99 18.74 17.66 -4.20
C TYR A 99 19.38 17.34 -2.85
N GLU A 100 20.49 16.59 -2.85
CA GLU A 100 21.29 16.30 -1.65
C GLU A 100 21.78 17.57 -0.95
N PHE A 101 22.11 18.62 -1.72
CA PHE A 101 22.59 19.88 -1.14
C PHE A 101 21.47 20.83 -0.75
N ASP A 102 20.39 20.91 -1.52
CA ASP A 102 19.32 21.89 -1.30
C ASP A 102 18.22 21.41 -0.35
N VAL A 103 17.87 20.12 -0.37
CA VAL A 103 16.74 19.60 0.40
C VAL A 103 17.19 18.90 1.67
N LEU A 104 18.17 17.98 1.58
CA LEU A 104 18.59 17.20 2.74
C LEU A 104 19.25 18.07 3.83
N LYS A 105 19.92 19.17 3.43
CA LYS A 105 20.59 20.10 4.35
C LYS A 105 19.69 21.22 4.85
N ASP A 106 18.50 21.37 4.29
CA ASP A 106 17.54 22.38 4.72
C ASP A 106 16.88 21.94 6.03
N VAL A 107 17.01 22.76 7.07
CA VAL A 107 16.46 22.54 8.42
C VAL A 107 14.96 22.26 8.36
N ASN A 108 14.26 22.83 7.36
CA ASN A 108 12.85 22.59 7.18
C ASN A 108 12.56 21.10 6.90
N PHE A 109 13.44 20.36 6.23
CA PHE A 109 13.17 18.98 5.82
C PHE A 109 13.62 17.92 6.84
N GLN A 110 14.35 18.30 7.90
CA GLN A 110 14.96 17.34 8.84
C GLN A 110 13.99 16.66 9.81
N MET A 111 12.78 17.19 10.00
CA MET A 111 11.79 16.63 10.95
C MET A 111 10.68 15.82 10.26
N LEU A 112 10.88 15.40 9.02
CA LEU A 112 9.89 14.64 8.26
C LEU A 112 10.00 13.15 8.58
N SER A 113 8.86 12.49 8.79
CA SER A 113 8.79 11.09 9.21
C SER A 113 8.33 10.14 8.09
N THR A 114 7.69 10.68 7.06
CA THR A 114 7.16 9.88 5.95
C THR A 114 7.44 10.50 4.59
N VAL A 115 7.52 9.65 3.58
CA VAL A 115 7.62 10.07 2.16
C VAL A 115 6.42 10.92 1.73
N GLY A 116 5.24 10.68 2.32
CA GLY A 116 4.04 11.48 2.08
C GLY A 116 4.19 12.93 2.58
N GLU A 117 4.71 13.12 3.80
CA GLU A 117 5.01 14.45 4.35
C GLU A 117 6.08 15.17 3.53
N LEU A 118 7.10 14.42 3.06
CA LEU A 118 8.13 14.94 2.15
C LEU A 118 7.51 15.50 0.87
N CYS A 119 6.65 14.74 0.20
CA CYS A 119 5.97 15.19 -1.03
C CYS A 119 5.13 16.44 -0.78
N GLN A 120 4.34 16.46 0.30
CA GLN A 120 3.53 17.63 0.64
C GLN A 120 4.40 18.86 0.90
N LYS A 121 5.56 18.69 1.54
CA LYS A 121 6.46 19.79 1.85
C LYS A 121 7.19 20.31 0.62
N LEU A 122 7.62 19.43 -0.29
CA LEU A 122 8.21 19.80 -1.58
C LEU A 122 7.25 20.63 -2.43
N VAL A 123 5.97 20.27 -2.44
CA VAL A 123 4.94 21.04 -3.15
C VAL A 123 4.74 22.42 -2.49
N LYS A 124 4.64 22.47 -1.15
CA LYS A 124 4.46 23.74 -0.42
C LYS A 124 5.65 24.70 -0.55
N SER A 125 6.88 24.17 -0.63
CA SER A 125 8.08 24.98 -0.80
C SER A 125 8.35 25.38 -2.26
N GLY A 126 7.58 24.86 -3.22
CA GLY A 126 7.82 25.03 -4.65
C GLY A 126 8.98 24.21 -5.21
N LYS A 127 9.67 23.43 -4.36
CA LYS A 127 10.80 22.58 -4.75
C LYS A 127 10.38 21.41 -5.66
N SER A 128 9.10 21.03 -5.66
CA SER A 128 8.56 20.06 -6.63
C SER A 128 8.71 20.51 -8.08
N ASN A 129 8.72 21.82 -8.35
CA ASN A 129 8.95 22.37 -9.69
C ASN A 129 10.45 22.49 -10.03
N SER A 130 11.29 22.62 -9.00
CA SER A 130 12.75 22.67 -9.15
C SER A 130 13.35 21.29 -9.41
N TYR A 131 12.73 20.24 -8.86
CA TYR A 131 13.15 18.85 -8.98
C TYR A 131 11.99 17.96 -9.50
N PRO A 132 11.52 18.21 -10.74
CA PRO A 132 10.34 17.52 -11.28
C PRO A 132 10.54 16.01 -11.43
N LEU A 133 11.76 15.54 -11.70
CA LEU A 133 12.02 14.10 -11.85
C LEU A 133 11.99 13.40 -10.49
N ILE A 134 12.56 14.03 -9.46
CA ILE A 134 12.50 13.50 -8.09
C ILE A 134 11.07 13.50 -7.56
N ASP A 135 10.30 14.57 -7.78
CA ASP A 135 8.88 14.63 -7.42
C ASP A 135 8.09 13.49 -8.10
N ARG A 136 8.41 13.19 -9.36
CA ARG A 136 7.82 12.06 -10.08
C ARG A 136 8.19 10.72 -9.48
N VAL A 137 9.46 10.47 -9.16
CA VAL A 137 9.90 9.22 -8.50
C VAL A 137 9.18 9.05 -7.16
N LEU A 138 9.12 10.10 -6.35
CA LEU A 138 8.42 10.07 -5.06
C LEU A 138 6.93 9.74 -5.22
N ARG A 139 6.26 10.32 -6.21
CA ARG A 139 4.86 9.99 -6.52
C ARG A 139 4.70 8.55 -6.97
N LEU A 140 5.56 8.06 -7.86
CA LEU A 140 5.53 6.67 -8.31
C LEU A 140 5.62 5.72 -7.11
N VAL A 141 6.59 5.97 -6.22
CA VAL A 141 6.76 5.19 -4.98
C VAL A 141 5.53 5.26 -4.07
N LEU A 142 4.91 6.43 -3.91
CA LEU A 142 3.69 6.57 -3.11
C LEU A 142 2.46 5.91 -3.74
N THR A 143 2.41 5.82 -5.07
CA THR A 143 1.30 5.19 -5.80
C THR A 143 1.48 3.69 -5.98
N LEU A 144 2.60 3.13 -5.51
CA LEU A 144 2.84 1.70 -5.60
C LEU A 144 1.69 0.94 -4.90
N PRO A 145 1.07 -0.03 -5.57
CA PRO A 145 0.15 -0.95 -4.93
C PRO A 145 0.97 -1.96 -4.11
N VAL A 146 1.67 -1.49 -3.07
CA VAL A 146 2.46 -2.34 -2.16
C VAL A 146 1.56 -3.32 -1.41
N SER A 147 0.26 -3.03 -1.31
CA SER A 147 -0.70 -3.96 -0.76
C SER A 147 -1.92 -4.12 -1.66
N THR A 148 -2.17 -5.35 -2.09
CA THR A 148 -3.49 -5.82 -2.53
C THR A 148 -4.53 -5.75 -1.42
N ALA A 149 -4.18 -5.31 -0.21
CA ALA A 149 -5.09 -5.23 0.93
C ALA A 149 -6.29 -4.31 0.65
N THR A 150 -6.11 -3.19 -0.07
CA THR A 150 -7.23 -2.29 -0.41
C THR A 150 -8.18 -2.95 -1.40
N THR A 151 -7.66 -3.65 -2.41
CA THR A 151 -8.49 -4.38 -3.38
C THR A 151 -9.15 -5.60 -2.74
N GLU A 152 -8.43 -6.38 -1.92
CA GLU A 152 -8.98 -7.49 -1.14
C GLU A 152 -10.05 -7.03 -0.15
N ARG A 153 -9.86 -5.88 0.51
CA ARG A 153 -10.86 -5.26 1.39
C ARG A 153 -12.09 -4.84 0.60
N ALA A 154 -11.92 -4.24 -0.59
CA ALA A 154 -13.01 -3.92 -1.49
C ALA A 154 -13.78 -5.18 -1.92
N PHE A 155 -13.10 -6.26 -2.31
CA PHE A 155 -13.75 -7.52 -2.67
C PHE A 155 -14.44 -8.19 -1.47
N SER A 156 -13.87 -8.09 -0.26
CA SER A 156 -14.51 -8.56 0.98
C SER A 156 -15.77 -7.76 1.30
N ALA A 157 -15.69 -6.42 1.21
CA ALA A 157 -16.85 -5.55 1.34
C ALA A 157 -17.92 -5.90 0.30
N MET A 158 -17.55 -6.07 -0.97
CA MET A 158 -18.47 -6.49 -2.03
C MET A 158 -19.16 -7.81 -1.68
N LYS A 159 -18.41 -8.80 -1.19
CA LYS A 159 -18.95 -10.09 -0.76
C LYS A 159 -19.95 -9.91 0.37
N ILE A 160 -19.64 -9.09 1.38
CA ILE A 160 -20.55 -8.80 2.49
C ILE A 160 -21.82 -8.12 1.99
N ILE A 161 -21.70 -7.10 1.15
CA ILE A 161 -22.83 -6.32 0.59
C ILE A 161 -23.76 -7.24 -0.20
N LYS A 162 -23.21 -8.01 -1.15
CA LYS A 162 -24.00 -8.97 -1.97
C LYS A 162 -24.63 -10.07 -1.11
N THR A 163 -23.91 -10.60 -0.12
CA THR A 163 -24.39 -11.73 0.70
C THR A 163 -25.44 -11.31 1.71
N ARG A 164 -25.25 -10.18 2.41
CA ARG A 164 -26.20 -9.68 3.42
C ARG A 164 -27.52 -9.24 2.79
N LEU A 165 -27.46 -8.57 1.64
CA LEU A 165 -28.66 -8.07 0.99
C LEU A 165 -29.37 -9.13 0.15
N ARG A 166 -28.73 -10.26 -0.20
CA ARG A 166 -29.28 -11.34 -1.07
C ARG A 166 -29.95 -10.81 -2.36
N ASN A 167 -29.49 -9.67 -2.87
CA ASN A 167 -30.19 -8.95 -3.91
C ASN A 167 -29.53 -9.14 -5.29
N LYS A 168 -30.38 -9.24 -6.32
CA LYS A 168 -30.03 -8.86 -7.69
C LYS A 168 -29.91 -7.33 -7.72
N MET A 169 -28.80 -6.79 -7.23
CA MET A 169 -28.46 -5.38 -7.44
C MET A 169 -27.92 -5.21 -8.86
N GLU A 170 -28.35 -4.15 -9.53
CA GLU A 170 -27.77 -3.71 -10.80
C GLU A 170 -26.34 -3.21 -10.56
N ASP A 171 -25.46 -3.41 -11.54
CA ASP A 171 -24.02 -3.18 -11.38
C ASP A 171 -23.70 -1.71 -11.05
N ASP A 172 -24.47 -0.76 -11.60
CA ASP A 172 -24.30 0.67 -11.33
C ASP A 172 -24.60 1.02 -9.87
N PHE A 173 -25.71 0.54 -9.32
CA PHE A 173 -26.06 0.80 -7.92
C PHE A 173 -25.08 0.15 -6.94
N LEU A 174 -24.59 -1.05 -7.28
CA LEU A 174 -23.55 -1.70 -6.49
C LEU A 174 -22.25 -0.90 -6.50
N LYS A 175 -21.83 -0.41 -7.67
CA LYS A 175 -20.62 0.39 -7.83
C LYS A 175 -20.69 1.66 -6.97
N ASP A 176 -21.80 2.40 -7.05
CA ASP A 176 -21.99 3.62 -6.28
C ASP A 176 -21.96 3.35 -4.77
N TYR A 177 -22.65 2.30 -4.32
CA TYR A 177 -22.65 1.91 -2.91
C TYR A 177 -21.27 1.45 -2.41
N MET A 178 -20.52 0.73 -3.26
CA MET A 178 -19.16 0.32 -2.94
C MET A 178 -18.19 1.49 -2.78
N ILE A 179 -18.34 2.54 -3.57
CA ILE A 179 -17.53 3.76 -3.44
C ILE A 179 -17.75 4.38 -2.06
N VAL A 180 -19.02 4.56 -1.64
CA VAL A 180 -19.34 5.10 -0.31
C VAL A 180 -18.79 4.22 0.81
N TYR A 181 -18.89 2.89 0.68
CA TYR A 181 -18.43 1.96 1.70
C TYR A 181 -16.90 1.89 1.82
N ILE A 182 -16.17 1.96 0.70
CA ILE A 182 -14.70 1.93 0.70
C ILE A 182 -14.16 3.26 1.23
N GLU A 183 -14.76 4.38 0.82
CA GLU A 183 -14.34 5.73 1.18
C GLU A 183 -15.13 6.28 2.38
N ASP A 184 -15.49 5.41 3.34
CA ASP A 184 -16.33 5.76 4.50
C ASP A 184 -15.76 6.95 5.30
N GLU A 185 -14.44 7.01 5.47
CA GLU A 185 -13.75 8.14 6.13
C GLU A 185 -13.91 9.48 5.39
N ILE A 186 -14.08 9.43 4.07
CA ILE A 186 -14.35 10.62 3.26
C ILE A 186 -15.86 10.91 3.29
N ALA A 187 -16.70 9.88 3.20
CA ALA A 187 -18.15 9.97 3.23
C ALA A 187 -18.66 10.61 4.54
N GLU A 188 -18.04 10.29 5.68
CA GLU A 188 -18.38 10.87 6.99
C GLU A 188 -18.18 12.40 7.05
N LYS A 189 -17.35 12.98 6.17
CA LYS A 189 -17.14 14.43 6.12
C LYS A 189 -18.32 15.18 5.52
N PHE A 190 -19.20 14.49 4.78
CA PHE A 190 -20.37 15.08 4.17
C PHE A 190 -21.57 14.90 5.09
N THR A 191 -22.22 16.01 5.43
CA THR A 191 -23.47 15.94 6.21
C THR A 191 -24.65 15.62 5.30
N SER A 192 -25.66 14.92 5.85
CA SER A 192 -26.89 14.64 5.11
C SER A 192 -27.59 15.93 4.63
N TYR A 193 -27.39 17.05 5.33
CA TYR A 193 -27.94 18.36 4.94
C TYR A 193 -27.27 18.91 3.68
N GLU A 194 -25.93 18.84 3.57
CA GLU A 194 -25.19 19.27 2.38
C GLU A 194 -25.59 18.44 1.15
N ILE A 195 -25.71 17.12 1.31
CA ILE A 195 -26.14 16.22 0.24
C ILE A 195 -27.56 16.57 -0.24
N VAL A 196 -28.49 16.83 0.68
CA VAL A 196 -29.87 17.21 0.35
C VAL A 196 -29.93 18.56 -0.35
N ASP A 197 -29.12 19.53 0.08
CA ASP A 197 -29.10 20.86 -0.51
C ASP A 197 -28.50 20.86 -1.93
N GLU A 198 -27.42 20.10 -2.14
CA GLU A 198 -26.84 19.90 -3.47
C GLU A 198 -27.81 19.15 -4.40
N PHE A 199 -28.52 18.14 -3.89
CA PHE A 199 -29.52 17.41 -4.67
C PHE A 199 -30.70 18.30 -5.07
N LYS A 200 -31.14 19.22 -4.20
CA LYS A 200 -32.14 20.24 -4.53
C LYS A 200 -31.64 21.18 -5.62
N CYS A 201 -30.37 21.60 -5.57
CA CYS A 201 -29.76 22.42 -6.62
C CYS A 201 -29.77 21.70 -7.98
N ILE A 202 -29.48 20.40 -8.01
CA ILE A 202 -29.50 19.57 -9.23
C ILE A 202 -30.92 19.39 -9.79
N GLN A 203 -31.94 19.26 -8.92
CA GLN A 203 -33.34 19.05 -9.34
C GLN A 203 -34.05 20.30 -9.88
N SER A 204 -33.45 21.50 -9.79
CA SER A 204 -34.03 22.74 -10.32
C SER A 204 -34.18 22.80 -11.86
N ARG A 205 -33.89 21.71 -12.59
CA ARG A 205 -34.14 21.55 -14.04
C ARG A 205 -35.27 20.57 -14.38
N ARG A 206 -36.41 20.64 -13.69
CA ARG A 206 -37.68 20.10 -14.22
C ARG A 206 -38.82 21.11 -14.08
N VAL A 207 -38.79 22.12 -14.94
CA VAL A 207 -40.02 22.70 -15.51
C VAL A 207 -39.75 23.04 -16.97
N HIS A 208 -40.21 22.19 -17.88
CA HIS A 208 -40.79 22.66 -19.12
C HIS A 208 -42.20 22.06 -19.19
N ILE A 209 -43.14 22.97 -19.37
CA ILE A 209 -44.60 22.86 -19.37
C ILE A 209 -45.08 21.70 -20.25
#